data_AF-A0A7C5P1F8-F1
#
_entry.id   AF-A0A7C5P1F8-F1
#
_cell.length_a   1.000
_cell.length_b   1.000
_cell.length_c   1.000
_cell.angle_alpha   90.00
_cell.angle_beta   90.00
_cell.angle_gamma   90.00
#
_symmetry.space_group_name_H-M   'P 1'
#
loop_
_entity.id
_entity.type
_entity.pdbx_description
1 polymer ?
#
loop_
_entity_poly.entity_id
_entity_poly.type
_entity_poly.pdbx_seq_one_letter_code
_entity_poly.pdbx_strand_id
1 'polypeptide(L)'
;MIKSQKNNNSEKAGAVVVVGGGIAGIQASLDLANSGFKVYLVERSPAIGGVMAQLDKTFPTNDCSMCILSPKMVECGRHLNITVLTNAEVVGVSGEEGNFKVDILQRTRYIDPSKCTGCAECVTVCPVERPDEFNAYLGKRKAIYRPFPQAYPNVFTIEKAKRAQCTMTCPGGINVQGYVALIANRKFKEALELIAESIPFPSVCGRV
;
A
#
# COMPACT_ATOMS: atom_id res chain seq x y z
N MET A 1 -41.94 -11.71 -22.91
CA MET A 1 -41.29 -13.03 -22.91
C MET A 1 -39.91 -12.90 -23.55
N ILE A 2 -38.84 -12.84 -22.76
CA ILE A 2 -37.49 -13.19 -23.22
C ILE A 2 -36.90 -14.04 -22.09
N LYS A 3 -37.09 -15.36 -22.22
CA LYS A 3 -36.50 -16.34 -21.33
C LYS A 3 -35.01 -16.36 -21.62
N SER A 4 -34.19 -15.94 -20.66
CA SER A 4 -32.75 -16.21 -20.69
C SER A 4 -32.57 -17.72 -20.62
N GLN A 5 -32.14 -18.31 -21.73
CA GLN A 5 -31.79 -19.71 -21.82
C GLN A 5 -30.57 -19.94 -20.93
N LYS A 6 -30.72 -20.78 -19.91
CA LYS A 6 -29.59 -21.36 -19.17
C LYS A 6 -28.83 -22.26 -20.15
N ASN A 7 -27.70 -21.77 -20.67
CA ASN A 7 -26.74 -22.61 -21.36
C ASN A 7 -26.04 -23.50 -20.33
N ASN A 8 -26.36 -24.79 -20.37
CA ASN A 8 -25.67 -25.87 -19.65
C ASN A 8 -24.40 -26.27 -20.41
N ASN A 9 -23.42 -25.38 -20.46
CA ASN A 9 -22.03 -25.71 -20.76
C ASN A 9 -21.22 -25.07 -19.64
N SER A 10 -20.28 -25.79 -19.01
CA SER A 10 -19.39 -25.19 -18.01
C SER A 10 -18.42 -24.21 -18.72
N GLU A 11 -18.93 -23.06 -19.13
CA GLU A 11 -18.11 -21.96 -19.63
C GLU A 11 -17.22 -21.51 -18.49
N LYS A 12 -15.98 -22.02 -18.48
CA LYS A 12 -14.94 -21.59 -17.55
C LYS A 12 -14.89 -20.06 -17.60
N ALA A 13 -15.10 -19.41 -16.47
CA ALA A 13 -15.06 -17.96 -16.39
C ALA A 13 -13.64 -17.47 -16.75
N GLY A 14 -13.53 -16.58 -17.74
CA GLY A 14 -12.25 -16.11 -18.29
C GLY A 14 -11.51 -15.08 -17.41
N ALA A 15 -11.51 -15.27 -16.09
CA ALA A 15 -10.84 -14.40 -15.14
C ALA A 15 -9.74 -15.14 -14.37
N VAL A 16 -8.57 -14.52 -14.24
CA VAL A 16 -7.40 -15.08 -13.55
C VAL A 16 -7.00 -14.15 -12.40
N VAL A 17 -6.66 -14.73 -11.25
CA VAL A 17 -6.06 -13.99 -10.14
C VAL A 17 -4.57 -14.35 -10.07
N VAL A 18 -3.72 -13.33 -10.10
CA VAL A 18 -2.26 -13.46 -9.95
C VAL A 18 -1.88 -12.91 -8.58
N VAL A 19 -1.19 -13.72 -7.77
CA VAL A 19 -0.78 -13.34 -6.41
C VAL A 19 0.70 -13.01 -6.41
N GLY A 20 1.02 -11.74 -6.13
CA GLY A 20 2.38 -11.21 -6.08
C GLY A 20 2.72 -10.35 -7.31
N GLY A 21 2.95 -9.06 -7.09
CA GLY A 21 3.30 -8.06 -8.10
C GLY A 21 4.81 -7.93 -8.37
N GLY A 22 5.58 -9.01 -8.25
CA GLY A 22 6.98 -9.03 -8.70
C GLY A 22 7.08 -9.16 -10.23
N ILE A 23 8.31 -9.18 -10.78
CA ILE A 23 8.53 -9.32 -12.23
C ILE A 23 7.79 -10.52 -12.86
N ALA A 24 7.77 -11.65 -12.15
CA ALA A 24 7.07 -12.86 -12.60
C ALA A 24 5.55 -12.66 -12.69
N GLY A 25 4.94 -12.09 -11.65
CA GLY A 25 3.49 -11.86 -11.62
C GLY A 25 3.05 -10.74 -12.56
N ILE A 26 3.88 -9.70 -12.74
CA ILE A 26 3.66 -8.66 -13.74
C ILE A 26 3.66 -9.27 -15.13
N GLN A 27 4.66 -10.08 -15.47
CA GLN A 27 4.76 -10.72 -16.79
C GLN A 27 3.59 -11.68 -17.04
N ALA A 28 3.29 -12.56 -16.09
CA ALA A 28 2.14 -13.46 -16.19
C ALA A 28 0.82 -12.70 -16.38
N SER A 29 0.64 -11.57 -15.68
CA SER A 29 -0.55 -10.75 -15.82
C SER A 29 -0.65 -10.12 -17.21
N LEU A 30 0.46 -9.62 -17.75
CA LEU A 30 0.52 -9.05 -19.10
C LEU A 30 0.21 -10.10 -20.18
N ASP A 31 0.83 -11.28 -20.10
CA ASP A 31 0.65 -12.34 -21.09
C ASP A 31 -0.81 -12.86 -21.11
N LEU A 32 -1.40 -13.07 -19.93
CA LEU A 32 -2.80 -13.46 -19.80
C LEU A 32 -3.75 -12.36 -20.29
N ALA A 33 -3.47 -11.10 -19.98
CA ALA A 33 -4.31 -9.98 -20.37
C ALA A 33 -4.28 -9.70 -21.88
N ASN A 34 -3.10 -9.85 -22.50
CA ASN A 34 -2.89 -9.80 -23.94
C ASN A 34 -3.55 -10.98 -24.67
N SER A 35 -3.66 -12.12 -23.99
CA SER A 35 -4.42 -13.30 -24.49
C SER A 35 -5.95 -13.15 -24.36
N GLY A 36 -6.43 -12.01 -23.84
CA GLY A 36 -7.86 -11.69 -23.75
C GLY A 36 -8.53 -12.07 -22.42
N PHE A 37 -7.78 -12.54 -21.42
CA PHE A 37 -8.35 -12.85 -20.10
C PHE A 37 -8.43 -11.61 -19.21
N LYS A 38 -9.43 -11.55 -18.34
CA LYS A 38 -9.49 -10.55 -17.27
C LYS A 38 -8.54 -10.97 -16.16
N VAL A 39 -7.62 -10.10 -15.73
CA VAL A 39 -6.64 -10.43 -14.70
C VAL A 39 -6.81 -9.54 -13.47
N TYR A 40 -6.81 -10.13 -12.29
CA TYR A 40 -6.71 -9.44 -11.01
C TYR A 40 -5.31 -9.68 -10.43
N LEU A 41 -4.48 -8.64 -10.36
CA LEU A 41 -3.13 -8.72 -9.81
C LEU A 41 -3.15 -8.25 -8.34
N VAL A 42 -2.95 -9.17 -7.40
CA VAL A 42 -2.98 -8.89 -5.95
C VAL A 42 -1.56 -8.73 -5.41
N GLU A 43 -1.24 -7.58 -4.85
CA GLU A 43 0.06 -7.27 -4.25
C GLU A 43 -0.08 -6.81 -2.79
N ARG A 44 0.65 -7.49 -1.89
CA ARG A 44 0.63 -7.22 -0.45
C ARG A 44 1.18 -5.85 -0.11
N SER A 45 2.22 -5.42 -0.82
CA SER A 45 2.90 -4.16 -0.60
C SER A 45 2.10 -2.99 -1.18
N PRO A 46 2.41 -1.74 -0.80
CA PRO A 46 1.73 -0.57 -1.34
C PRO A 46 1.97 -0.35 -2.85
N ALA A 47 2.93 -1.05 -3.46
CA ALA A 47 3.30 -0.92 -4.86
C ALA A 47 3.79 -2.25 -5.44
N ILE A 48 3.65 -2.43 -6.75
CA ILE A 48 4.22 -3.55 -7.51
C ILE A 48 5.71 -3.31 -7.83
N GLY A 49 6.41 -4.37 -8.20
CA GLY A 49 7.83 -4.38 -8.58
C GLY A 49 8.60 -5.53 -7.91
N GLY A 50 8.26 -5.84 -6.65
CA GLY A 50 8.91 -6.89 -5.87
C GLY A 50 10.38 -6.60 -5.58
N VAL A 51 11.18 -7.66 -5.37
CA VAL A 51 12.61 -7.56 -5.04
C VAL A 51 13.41 -6.93 -6.18
N MET A 52 13.01 -7.13 -7.44
CA MET A 52 13.70 -6.54 -8.58
C MET A 52 13.74 -5.01 -8.53
N ALA A 53 12.74 -4.37 -7.90
CA ALA A 53 12.74 -2.92 -7.70
C ALA A 53 13.82 -2.44 -6.71
N GLN A 54 14.32 -3.32 -5.83
CA GLN A 54 15.36 -3.03 -4.85
C GLN A 54 16.78 -3.17 -5.43
N LEU A 55 16.92 -3.85 -6.57
CA LEU A 55 18.21 -4.09 -7.21
C LEU A 55 18.64 -2.88 -8.04
N ASP A 56 19.90 -2.48 -7.93
CA ASP A 56 20.46 -1.45 -8.81
C ASP A 56 20.63 -1.99 -10.24
N LYS A 57 21.32 -3.14 -10.38
CA LYS A 57 21.65 -3.77 -11.66
C LYS A 57 21.21 -5.23 -11.75
N THR A 58 20.97 -5.69 -12.97
CA THR A 58 20.69 -7.10 -13.27
C THR A 58 21.82 -7.75 -14.06
N PHE A 59 22.36 -8.86 -13.56
CA PHE A 59 23.28 -9.70 -14.34
C PHE A 59 22.52 -10.42 -15.48
N PRO A 60 23.18 -10.83 -16.58
CA PRO A 60 24.59 -10.62 -16.93
C PRO A 60 24.87 -9.29 -17.65
N THR A 61 23.83 -8.59 -18.10
CA THR A 61 23.97 -7.39 -18.94
C THR A 61 24.38 -6.14 -18.15
N ASN A 62 24.24 -6.17 -16.82
CA ASN A 62 24.44 -5.02 -15.93
C ASN A 62 23.55 -3.82 -16.30
N ASP A 63 22.37 -4.09 -16.84
CA ASP A 63 21.33 -3.08 -17.04
C ASP A 63 20.78 -2.62 -15.70
N CYS A 64 20.28 -1.37 -15.66
CA CYS A 64 19.52 -0.89 -14.51
C CYS A 64 18.21 -1.68 -14.39
N SER A 65 17.97 -2.29 -13.22
CA SER A 65 16.77 -3.11 -12.98
C SER A 65 15.50 -2.32 -13.25
N MET A 66 15.50 -1.05 -12.83
CA MET A 66 14.36 -0.15 -12.99
C MET A 66 14.10 0.22 -14.45
N CYS A 67 15.11 0.22 -15.32
CA CYS A 67 14.94 0.48 -16.75
C CYS A 67 14.15 -0.64 -17.44
N ILE A 68 14.31 -1.88 -17.00
CA ILE A 68 13.59 -3.04 -17.53
C ILE A 68 12.21 -3.18 -16.87
N LEU A 69 12.15 -2.92 -15.56
CA LEU A 69 10.95 -3.14 -14.76
C LEU A 69 9.90 -2.02 -14.89
N SER A 70 10.32 -0.75 -14.95
CA SER A 70 9.39 0.39 -14.97
C SER A 70 8.41 0.34 -16.14
N PRO A 71 8.84 0.06 -17.40
CA PRO A 71 7.91 -0.03 -18.52
C PRO A 71 6.84 -1.10 -18.29
N LYS A 72 7.23 -2.27 -17.79
CA LYS A 72 6.29 -3.38 -17.47
C LYS A 72 5.33 -3.02 -16.34
N MET A 73 5.79 -2.32 -15.30
CA MET A 73 4.93 -1.85 -14.23
C MET A 73 3.86 -0.86 -14.75
N VAL A 74 4.27 0.09 -15.59
CA VAL A 74 3.35 1.09 -16.17
C VAL A 74 2.37 0.43 -17.14
N GLU A 75 2.86 -0.48 -17.98
CA GLU A 75 2.04 -1.26 -18.92
C GLU A 75 0.98 -2.07 -18.17
N CYS A 76 1.40 -2.87 -17.17
CA CYS A 76 0.51 -3.69 -16.35
C CYS A 76 -0.54 -2.84 -15.63
N GLY A 77 -0.12 -1.69 -15.12
CA GLY A 77 -1.01 -0.75 -14.44
C GLY A 77 -2.05 -0.07 -15.33
N ARG A 78 -1.72 0.20 -16.59
CA ARG A 78 -2.61 0.89 -17.54
C ARG A 78 -3.42 -0.05 -18.41
N HIS A 79 -3.17 -1.36 -18.33
CA HIS A 79 -3.82 -2.35 -19.15
C HIS A 79 -5.31 -2.50 -18.79
N LEU A 80 -6.21 -2.38 -19.78
CA LEU A 80 -7.67 -2.41 -19.58
C LEU A 80 -8.17 -3.73 -18.96
N ASN A 81 -7.54 -4.85 -19.36
CA ASN A 81 -7.89 -6.17 -18.84
C ASN A 81 -7.23 -6.52 -17.49
N ILE A 82 -6.35 -5.66 -16.95
CA ILE A 82 -5.71 -5.91 -15.65
C ILE A 82 -6.31 -4.99 -14.60
N THR A 83 -6.62 -5.54 -13.44
CA THR A 83 -7.04 -4.78 -12.26
C THR A 83 -6.03 -5.02 -11.15
N VAL A 84 -5.23 -4.01 -10.86
CA VAL A 84 -4.15 -4.08 -9.88
C VAL A 84 -4.69 -3.72 -8.49
N LEU A 85 -4.68 -4.69 -7.59
CA LEU A 85 -5.08 -4.58 -6.19
C LEU A 85 -3.82 -4.56 -5.32
N THR A 86 -3.37 -3.37 -4.97
CA THR A 86 -2.16 -3.16 -4.16
C THR A 86 -2.53 -2.87 -2.71
N ASN A 87 -1.63 -3.14 -1.75
CA ASN A 87 -1.94 -3.16 -0.32
C ASN A 87 -3.04 -4.18 0.00
N ALA A 88 -3.02 -5.34 -0.67
CA ALA A 88 -4.07 -6.34 -0.63
C ALA A 88 -3.46 -7.74 -0.49
N GLU A 89 -4.12 -8.61 0.27
CA GLU A 89 -3.68 -9.99 0.47
C GLU A 89 -4.82 -10.97 0.30
N VAL A 90 -4.52 -12.15 -0.25
CA VAL A 90 -5.48 -13.25 -0.36
C VAL A 90 -5.57 -13.93 1.00
N VAL A 91 -6.78 -14.02 1.56
CA VAL A 91 -7.04 -14.64 2.87
C VAL A 91 -7.56 -16.05 2.72
N GLY A 92 -8.34 -16.31 1.68
CA GLY A 92 -8.96 -17.60 1.45
C GLY A 92 -9.20 -17.85 -0.03
N VAL A 93 -9.11 -19.12 -0.41
CA VAL A 93 -9.48 -19.61 -1.74
C VAL A 93 -10.41 -20.81 -1.52
N SER A 94 -11.57 -20.78 -2.17
CA SER A 94 -12.55 -21.86 -2.16
C SER A 94 -13.05 -22.13 -3.57
N GLY A 95 -13.66 -23.29 -3.80
CA GLY A 95 -14.14 -23.70 -5.13
C GLY A 95 -13.23 -24.72 -5.81
N GLU A 96 -13.45 -24.89 -7.11
CA GLU A 96 -12.82 -25.93 -7.94
C GLU A 96 -12.26 -25.33 -9.24
N GLU A 97 -11.55 -26.13 -10.03
CA GLU A 97 -10.90 -25.66 -11.26
C GLU A 97 -11.90 -24.95 -12.19
N GLY A 98 -11.60 -23.69 -12.54
CA GLY A 98 -12.44 -22.87 -13.41
C GLY A 98 -13.58 -22.13 -12.68
N ASN A 99 -13.79 -22.37 -11.38
CA ASN A 99 -14.77 -21.67 -10.56
C ASN A 99 -14.24 -21.42 -9.14
N PHE A 100 -13.16 -20.64 -9.06
CA PHE A 100 -12.58 -20.22 -7.79
C PHE A 100 -13.28 -18.99 -7.23
N LYS A 101 -13.57 -19.02 -5.93
CA LYS A 101 -13.92 -17.85 -5.12
C LYS A 101 -12.72 -17.49 -4.26
N VAL A 102 -12.20 -16.28 -4.47
CA VAL A 102 -11.02 -15.75 -3.77
C VAL A 102 -11.44 -14.59 -2.87
N ASP A 103 -11.15 -14.72 -1.57
CA ASP A 103 -11.40 -13.68 -0.58
C ASP A 103 -10.13 -12.82 -0.44
N ILE A 104 -10.26 -11.53 -0.76
CA ILE A 104 -9.14 -10.57 -0.76
C ILE A 104 -9.36 -9.54 0.35
N LEU A 105 -8.39 -9.43 1.26
CA LEU A 105 -8.34 -8.38 2.26
C LEU A 105 -7.58 -7.17 1.72
N GLN A 106 -8.32 -6.12 1.40
CA GLN A 106 -7.78 -4.84 0.97
C GLN A 106 -7.47 -3.98 2.20
N ARG A 107 -6.17 -3.76 2.49
CA ARG A 107 -5.76 -2.89 3.60
C ARG A 107 -5.91 -1.42 3.22
N THR A 108 -6.36 -0.62 4.18
CA THR A 108 -6.56 0.82 3.98
C THR A 108 -5.23 1.55 3.87
N ARG A 109 -5.08 2.41 2.85
CA ARG A 109 -3.91 3.29 2.67
C ARG A 109 -3.97 4.57 3.50
N TYR A 110 -5.16 4.86 4.06
CA TYR A 110 -5.53 6.11 4.73
C TYR A 110 -5.38 7.37 3.87
N ILE A 111 -5.19 7.19 2.56
CA ILE A 111 -5.10 8.22 1.54
C ILE A 111 -6.00 7.77 0.40
N ASP A 112 -6.78 8.70 -0.13
CA ASP A 112 -7.63 8.47 -1.30
C ASP A 112 -6.75 8.47 -2.56
N PRO A 113 -6.63 7.32 -3.27
CA PRO A 113 -5.81 7.23 -4.48
C PRO A 113 -6.27 8.18 -5.59
N SER A 114 -7.56 8.53 -5.63
CA SER A 114 -8.11 9.42 -6.66
C SER A 114 -7.72 10.89 -6.45
N LYS A 115 -7.37 11.28 -5.22
CA LYS A 115 -7.00 12.65 -4.85
C LYS A 115 -5.50 12.83 -4.64
N CYS A 116 -4.76 11.74 -4.48
CA CYS A 116 -3.32 11.77 -4.26
C CYS A 116 -2.60 12.14 -5.57
N THR A 117 -1.84 13.23 -5.55
CA THR A 117 -1.04 13.68 -6.70
C THR A 117 0.38 13.10 -6.72
N GLY A 118 0.80 12.42 -5.65
CA GLY A 118 2.16 11.87 -5.54
C GLY A 118 3.27 12.91 -5.33
N CYS A 119 2.95 14.13 -4.87
CA CYS A 119 3.90 15.25 -4.74
C CYS A 119 4.97 15.13 -3.62
N ALA A 120 4.80 14.19 -2.69
CA ALA A 120 5.70 13.93 -1.56
C ALA A 120 5.81 15.04 -0.47
N GLU A 121 5.03 16.12 -0.54
CA GLU A 121 5.03 17.18 0.49
C GLU A 121 4.65 16.65 1.88
N CYS A 122 3.74 15.68 1.93
CA CYS A 122 3.33 15.03 3.17
C CYS A 122 4.49 14.31 3.90
N VAL A 123 5.53 13.87 3.19
CA VAL A 123 6.69 13.19 3.78
C VAL A 123 7.59 14.19 4.51
N THR A 124 7.74 15.41 3.98
CA THR A 124 8.64 16.43 4.56
C THR A 124 8.13 16.93 5.91
N VAL A 125 6.80 17.00 6.08
CA VAL A 125 6.16 17.47 7.32
C VAL A 125 5.98 16.38 8.38
N CYS A 126 6.12 15.10 8.02
CA CYS A 126 5.81 13.98 8.91
C CYS A 126 6.83 13.88 10.08
N PRO A 127 6.38 14.00 11.35
CA PRO A 127 7.29 13.92 12.49
C PRO A 127 7.65 12.48 12.88
N VAL A 128 6.94 11.47 12.34
CA VAL A 128 7.11 10.07 12.74
C VAL A 128 8.05 9.35 11.79
N GLU A 129 9.10 8.75 12.34
CA GLU A 129 10.05 7.90 11.62
C GLU A 129 9.81 6.41 11.90
N ARG A 130 10.13 5.58 10.91
CA ARG A 130 10.00 4.13 10.91
C ARG A 130 11.18 3.48 10.21
N PRO A 131 11.56 2.25 10.57
CA PRO A 131 12.54 1.49 9.81
C PRO A 131 12.10 1.32 8.36
N ASP A 132 13.04 1.45 7.42
CA ASP A 132 12.75 1.32 6.01
C ASP A 132 12.90 -0.13 5.53
N GLU A 133 11.77 -0.82 5.42
CA GLU A 133 11.70 -2.22 4.97
C GLU A 133 12.17 -2.40 3.52
N PHE A 134 11.99 -1.40 2.64
CA PHE A 134 12.41 -1.50 1.25
C PHE A 134 13.94 -1.48 1.13
N ASN A 135 14.58 -0.64 1.95
CA ASN A 135 16.04 -0.53 2.04
C ASN A 135 16.65 -1.51 3.07
N ALA A 136 16.03 -2.67 3.27
CA ALA A 136 16.51 -3.73 4.19
C ALA A 136 16.87 -3.24 5.60
N TYR A 137 16.11 -2.27 6.12
CA TYR A 137 16.30 -1.65 7.44
C TYR A 137 17.63 -0.89 7.62
N LEU A 138 18.34 -0.58 6.52
CA LEU A 138 19.57 0.21 6.55
C LEU A 138 19.33 1.71 6.79
N GLY A 139 18.08 2.15 6.72
CA GLY A 139 17.67 3.53 6.92
C GLY A 139 16.33 3.66 7.63
N LYS A 140 15.89 4.91 7.76
CA LYS A 140 14.57 5.27 8.27
C LYS A 140 13.76 5.94 7.17
N ARG A 141 12.46 5.63 7.13
CA ARG A 141 11.44 6.31 6.34
C ARG A 141 10.45 7.03 7.26
N LYS A 142 9.58 7.86 6.70
CA LYS A 142 8.47 8.45 7.45
C LYS A 142 7.28 7.48 7.54
N ALA A 143 6.35 7.74 8.46
CA ALA A 143 5.13 6.95 8.61
C ALA A 143 4.20 7.06 7.39
N ILE A 144 4.15 8.26 6.77
CA ILE A 144 3.59 8.44 5.43
C ILE A 144 4.70 8.27 4.41
N TYR A 145 4.54 7.34 3.49
CA TYR A 145 5.62 6.95 2.57
C TYR A 145 5.09 6.40 1.25
N ARG A 146 6.00 6.36 0.28
CA ARG A 146 5.89 5.61 -0.96
C ARG A 146 7.10 4.67 -0.98
N PRO A 147 6.95 3.36 -1.28
CA PRO A 147 8.04 2.38 -1.09
C PRO A 147 9.35 2.74 -1.81
N PHE A 148 9.26 3.26 -3.03
CA PHE A 148 10.39 3.73 -3.81
C PHE A 148 9.95 4.81 -4.83
N PRO A 149 10.87 5.61 -5.40
CA PRO A 149 10.50 6.77 -6.20
C PRO A 149 9.72 6.48 -7.50
N GLN A 150 9.90 5.31 -8.10
CA GLN A 150 9.21 4.85 -9.32
C GLN A 150 8.05 3.89 -9.02
N ALA A 151 7.56 3.86 -7.77
CA ALA A 151 6.50 2.95 -7.36
C ALA A 151 5.21 3.14 -8.16
N TYR A 152 4.60 2.02 -8.54
CA TYR A 152 3.28 1.96 -9.16
C TYR A 152 2.29 1.21 -8.25
N PRO A 153 1.09 1.75 -7.98
CA PRO A 153 0.61 3.09 -8.33
C PRO A 153 1.41 4.18 -7.63
N ASN A 154 1.50 5.37 -8.25
CA ASN A 154 2.21 6.52 -7.69
C ASN A 154 1.38 7.21 -6.58
N VAL A 155 1.10 6.48 -5.50
CA VAL A 155 0.23 6.91 -4.40
C VAL A 155 0.93 6.64 -3.07
N PHE A 156 0.83 7.60 -2.15
CA PHE A 156 1.36 7.46 -0.80
C PHE A 156 0.48 6.55 0.07
N THR A 157 1.06 5.96 1.10
CA THR A 157 0.34 5.19 2.12
C THR A 157 0.76 5.66 3.51
N ILE A 158 -0.14 5.58 4.49
CA ILE A 158 0.18 5.85 5.89
C ILE A 158 0.24 4.52 6.63
N GLU A 159 1.37 4.23 7.25
CA GLU A 159 1.46 3.13 8.20
C GLU A 159 1.05 3.61 9.59
N LYS A 160 -0.05 3.07 10.11
CA LYS A 160 -0.48 3.32 11.49
C LYS A 160 0.08 2.25 12.41
N ALA A 161 0.77 2.67 13.45
CA ALA A 161 1.05 1.78 14.57
C ALA A 161 -0.19 1.53 15.42
N LYS A 162 -0.11 0.47 16.23
CA LYS A 162 -1.05 0.24 17.32
C LYS A 162 -1.11 1.48 18.22
N ARG A 163 -2.33 1.87 18.61
CA ARG A 163 -2.51 2.94 19.60
C ARG A 163 -1.86 2.50 20.92
N ALA A 164 -1.09 3.39 21.52
CA ALA A 164 -0.48 3.13 22.82
C ALA A 164 -1.56 2.97 23.89
N GLN A 165 -1.32 2.07 24.85
CA GLN A 165 -2.24 1.86 25.98
C GLN A 165 -2.53 3.16 26.73
N CYS A 166 -1.53 4.04 26.88
CA CYS A 166 -1.70 5.35 27.51
C CYS A 166 -2.75 6.21 26.79
N THR A 167 -2.83 6.19 25.45
CA THR A 167 -3.86 6.90 24.69
C THR A 167 -5.21 6.19 24.74
N MET A 168 -5.22 4.85 24.78
CA MET A 168 -6.47 4.07 24.81
C MET A 168 -7.23 4.23 26.13
N THR A 169 -6.51 4.34 27.26
CA THR A 169 -7.10 4.43 28.60
C THR A 169 -7.22 5.87 29.10
N CYS A 170 -6.63 6.85 28.40
CA CYS A 170 -6.68 8.24 28.83
C CYS A 170 -8.13 8.76 28.77
N PRO A 171 -8.72 9.17 29.91
CA PRO A 171 -10.08 9.73 29.93
C PRO A 171 -10.16 11.06 29.17
N GLY A 172 -9.05 11.80 29.06
CA GLY A 172 -8.95 13.03 28.30
C GLY A 172 -8.68 12.84 26.80
N GLY A 173 -8.58 11.60 26.30
CA GLY A 173 -8.39 11.33 24.87
C GLY A 173 -7.07 11.84 24.27
N ILE A 174 -6.06 12.13 25.12
CA ILE A 174 -4.84 12.82 24.71
C ILE A 174 -4.04 11.98 23.71
N ASN A 175 -3.61 12.60 22.60
CA ASN A 175 -2.71 12.00 21.63
C ASN A 175 -1.24 12.04 22.10
N VAL A 176 -0.92 11.21 23.09
CA VAL A 176 0.44 11.09 23.67
C VAL A 176 1.47 10.69 22.61
N GLN A 177 1.11 9.80 21.67
CA GLN A 177 2.03 9.38 20.59
C GLN A 177 2.43 10.55 19.70
N GLY A 178 1.47 11.39 19.30
CA GLY A 178 1.73 12.60 18.53
C GLY A 178 2.57 13.61 19.31
N TYR A 179 2.28 13.80 20.60
CA TYR A 179 3.05 14.69 21.46
C TYR A 179 4.53 14.27 21.55
N VAL A 180 4.80 13.01 21.88
CA VAL A 180 6.17 12.49 21.97
C VAL A 180 6.91 12.62 20.63
N ALA A 181 6.23 12.35 19.50
CA ALA A 181 6.81 12.52 18.18
C ALA A 181 7.18 13.99 17.89
N LEU A 182 6.32 14.95 18.21
CA LEU A 182 6.59 16.38 18.01
C LEU A 182 7.73 16.89 18.92
N ILE A 183 7.74 16.48 20.20
CA ILE A 183 8.82 16.80 21.14
C ILE A 183 10.16 16.21 20.67
N ALA A 184 10.18 14.97 20.18
CA ALA A 184 11.39 14.36 19.64
C ALA A 184 11.96 15.14 18.43
N ASN A 185 11.09 15.79 17.66
CA ASN A 185 11.46 16.68 16.56
C ASN A 185 11.68 18.15 17.00
N ARG A 186 11.77 18.43 18.30
CA ARG A 186 11.93 19.77 18.89
C ARG A 186 10.82 20.77 18.50
N LYS A 187 9.64 20.27 18.11
CA LYS A 187 8.48 21.07 17.74
C LYS A 187 7.61 21.37 18.97
N PHE A 188 8.16 22.08 19.93
CA PHE A 188 7.54 22.27 21.26
C PHE A 188 6.18 22.98 21.20
N LYS A 189 6.03 23.96 20.30
CA LYS A 189 4.79 24.72 20.13
C LYS A 189 3.66 23.83 19.59
N GLU A 190 3.91 23.14 18.47
CA GLU A 190 2.96 22.19 17.87
C GLU A 190 2.59 21.07 18.86
N ALA A 191 3.57 20.60 19.66
CA ALA A 191 3.32 19.59 20.68
C ALA A 191 2.34 20.09 21.76
N LEU A 192 2.49 21.33 22.23
CA LEU A 192 1.58 21.92 23.20
C LEU A 192 0.18 22.13 22.60
N GLU A 193 0.10 22.64 21.36
CA GLU A 193 -1.15 22.83 20.63
C GLU A 193 -1.92 21.50 20.48
N LEU A 194 -1.23 20.41 20.15
CA LEU A 194 -1.83 19.08 20.02
C LEU A 194 -2.49 18.59 21.32
N ILE A 195 -1.86 18.82 22.49
CA ILE A 195 -2.50 18.47 23.77
C ILE A 195 -3.67 19.43 24.06
N ALA A 196 -3.49 20.72 23.74
CA ALA A 196 -4.50 21.75 23.96
C ALA A 196 -5.81 21.50 23.19
N GLU A 197 -5.76 20.80 22.06
CA GLU A 197 -6.96 20.35 21.31
C GLU A 197 -7.90 19.49 22.17
N SER A 198 -7.35 18.66 23.05
CA SER A 198 -8.13 17.76 23.92
C SER A 198 -8.34 18.35 25.32
N ILE A 199 -7.35 19.07 25.85
CA ILE A 199 -7.39 19.66 27.20
C ILE A 199 -6.98 21.13 27.11
N PRO A 200 -7.92 22.09 27.21
CA PRO A 200 -7.62 23.52 27.05
C PRO A 200 -6.59 24.07 28.05
N PHE A 201 -6.48 23.47 29.23
CA PHE A 201 -5.52 23.84 30.27
C PHE A 201 -4.71 22.63 30.74
N PRO A 202 -3.74 22.13 29.95
CA PRO A 202 -2.97 20.92 30.29
C PRO A 202 -2.22 21.03 31.61
N SER A 203 -1.85 22.25 32.00
CA SER A 203 -1.16 22.56 33.25
C SER A 203 -1.98 22.27 34.50
N VAL A 204 -3.32 22.23 34.41
CA VAL A 204 -4.21 21.89 35.54
C VAL A 204 -4.20 20.39 35.79
N CYS A 205 -4.19 19.57 34.74
CA CYS A 205 -4.17 18.11 34.87
C CYS A 205 -2.81 17.54 35.30
N GLY A 206 -1.70 18.27 35.07
CA GLY A 206 -0.35 17.84 35.41
C GLY A 206 0.21 18.39 36.73
N ARG A 207 -0.50 19.32 37.39
CA ARG A 207 -0.17 19.81 38.74
C ARG A 207 -0.91 18.96 39.77
N VAL A 208 -0.21 17.98 40.32
CA VAL A 208 -0.58 17.31 41.58
C VAL A 208 0.46 17.67 42.63
#